data_AF-A0A948XHR0-F1
#
_entry.id   AF-A0A948XHR0-F1
#
_cell.length_a   1.000
_cell.length_b   1.000
_cell.length_c   1.000
_cell.angle_alpha   90.00
_cell.angle_beta   90.00
_cell.angle_gamma   90.00
#
_symmetry.space_group_name_H-M   'P 1'
#
loop_
_entity.id
_entity.type
_entity.pdbx_description
1 polymer ?
#
loop_
_entity_poly.entity_id
_entity_poly.type
_entity_poly.pdbx_seq_one_letter_code
_entity_poly.pdbx_strand_id
1 'polypeptide(L)'
;MTLPHARKSGSLPPRGALAGLGLPGTGKVPQLTLRLEAAAPDGDAPWRAGGSVVFLGASLRLVLDTACRTPERIGEELHLPLPPAATPRQIRDAAESWLRDEASRSFTAIVTQKSALAGRRSPDIALVFGKRSDWVQRDGDKLRCHWRLIEQLPTVIEQVLGRALAAMQPAPVCDDLFAVA
;
A
#
# COMPACT_ATOMS: atom_id res chain seq x y z
N MET A 1 42.34 -52.93 -35.09
CA MET A 1 43.54 -52.20 -34.63
C MET A 1 43.81 -51.07 -35.60
N THR A 2 44.25 -49.92 -35.09
CA THR A 2 44.93 -48.80 -35.81
C THR A 2 44.09 -47.54 -36.12
N LEU A 3 44.30 -46.57 -35.22
CA LEU A 3 44.48 -45.12 -35.36
C LEU A 3 43.28 -44.15 -35.56
N PRO A 4 43.14 -43.14 -34.66
CA PRO A 4 42.29 -41.97 -34.85
C PRO A 4 43.00 -40.86 -35.65
N HIS A 5 42.22 -40.10 -36.42
CA HIS A 5 42.69 -38.98 -37.24
C HIS A 5 42.64 -37.62 -36.53
N ALA A 6 43.54 -36.78 -37.02
CA ALA A 6 44.08 -35.56 -36.45
C ALA A 6 43.18 -34.31 -36.43
N ARG A 7 43.64 -33.38 -35.58
CA ARG A 7 43.40 -31.94 -35.44
C ARG A 7 42.93 -31.19 -36.69
N LYS A 8 42.10 -30.16 -36.46
CA LYS A 8 42.09 -28.94 -37.29
C LYS A 8 41.99 -27.68 -36.42
N SER A 9 43.06 -26.90 -36.40
CA SER A 9 43.09 -25.49 -35.98
C SER A 9 42.83 -24.61 -37.20
N GLY A 10 42.18 -23.46 -37.04
CA GLY A 10 42.09 -22.48 -38.13
C GLY A 10 41.15 -21.30 -37.90
N SER A 11 41.65 -20.30 -37.17
CA SER A 11 41.55 -18.84 -37.40
C SER A 11 40.21 -18.07 -37.50
N LEU A 12 40.36 -16.81 -37.07
CA LEU A 12 39.41 -15.79 -36.58
C LEU A 12 38.89 -14.83 -37.71
N PRO A 13 38.19 -13.70 -37.41
CA PRO A 13 36.90 -13.21 -37.94
C PRO A 13 37.05 -12.09 -39.01
N PRO A 14 35.96 -11.38 -39.42
CA PRO A 14 35.90 -9.95 -39.04
C PRO A 14 34.49 -9.27 -39.04
N ARG A 15 34.51 -7.98 -38.66
CA ARG A 15 33.56 -6.86 -38.87
C ARG A 15 32.52 -6.66 -37.75
N GLY A 16 32.44 -5.54 -37.04
CA GLY A 16 33.11 -4.24 -37.16
C GLY A 16 32.16 -3.13 -36.73
N ALA A 17 32.66 -2.23 -35.86
CA ALA A 17 32.37 -0.78 -35.73
C ALA A 17 30.91 -0.31 -35.46
N LEU A 18 30.61 0.81 -34.80
CA LEU A 18 31.33 1.84 -34.02
C LEU A 18 30.25 2.76 -33.40
N ALA A 19 30.55 3.31 -32.21
CA ALA A 19 30.26 4.69 -31.76
C ALA A 19 28.81 5.22 -31.54
N GLY A 20 28.67 6.00 -30.45
CA GLY A 20 27.65 7.05 -30.27
C GLY A 20 27.01 7.04 -28.88
N LEU A 21 27.65 7.60 -27.84
CA LEU A 21 27.44 8.97 -27.33
C LEU A 21 26.00 9.31 -26.92
N GLY A 22 25.81 9.69 -25.64
CA GLY A 22 24.71 10.57 -25.22
C GLY A 22 24.05 10.24 -23.87
N LEU A 23 24.55 10.82 -22.78
CA LEU A 23 23.77 11.17 -21.57
C LEU A 23 22.68 12.21 -21.98
N PRO A 24 21.50 12.33 -21.33
CA PRO A 24 21.40 12.83 -19.95
C PRO A 24 20.25 12.25 -19.11
N GLY A 25 20.29 12.58 -17.81
CA GLY A 25 19.36 12.08 -16.80
C GLY A 25 17.89 12.39 -17.05
N THR A 26 17.06 11.44 -16.65
CA THR A 26 15.74 11.75 -16.12
C THR A 26 15.77 11.30 -14.68
N GLY A 27 15.61 12.26 -13.76
CA GLY A 27 15.50 12.01 -12.34
C GLY A 27 14.37 11.02 -12.11
N LYS A 28 14.74 9.77 -11.83
CA LYS A 28 13.81 8.78 -11.34
C LYS A 28 13.53 9.20 -9.90
N VAL A 29 12.52 10.07 -9.76
CA VAL A 29 11.82 10.42 -8.53
C VAL A 29 12.18 9.43 -7.41
N PRO A 30 13.10 9.80 -6.51
CA PRO A 30 13.36 8.95 -5.37
C PRO A 30 12.11 9.05 -4.50
N GLN A 31 11.72 7.92 -3.93
CA GLN A 31 10.88 7.86 -2.73
C GLN A 31 9.38 7.92 -3.00
N LEU A 32 8.80 6.77 -3.36
CA LEU A 32 7.48 6.31 -2.88
C LEU A 32 7.14 4.89 -3.36
N THR A 33 8.11 4.14 -3.87
CA THR A 33 8.07 2.66 -3.82
C THR A 33 8.34 2.16 -2.39
N LEU A 34 7.78 2.83 -1.37
CA LEU A 34 7.66 2.24 -0.03
C LEU A 34 6.61 1.15 -0.17
N ARG A 35 7.09 -0.05 -0.51
CA ARG A 35 6.46 -1.37 -0.49
C ARG A 35 4.95 -1.40 -0.19
N LEU A 36 4.15 -0.80 -1.06
CA LEU A 36 2.73 -1.09 -1.23
C LEU A 36 2.52 -2.55 -1.73
N GLU A 37 3.60 -3.29 -2.02
CA GLU A 37 3.60 -4.74 -2.18
C GLU A 37 3.56 -5.46 -0.82
N ALA A 38 2.55 -5.16 0.00
CA ALA A 38 2.22 -6.08 1.08
C ALA A 38 1.84 -7.41 0.41
N ALA A 39 2.61 -8.46 0.69
CA ALA A 39 2.43 -9.80 0.17
C ALA A 39 0.95 -10.20 0.28
N ALA A 40 0.40 -10.80 -0.77
CA ALA A 40 -0.85 -11.52 -0.62
C ALA A 40 -0.60 -12.63 0.43
N PRO A 41 -1.32 -12.69 1.56
CA PRO A 41 -1.32 -13.89 2.35
C PRO A 41 -2.10 -14.94 1.54
N ASP A 42 -1.36 -15.70 0.74
CA ASP A 42 -1.83 -16.94 0.16
C ASP A 42 -2.11 -17.92 1.31
N GLY A 43 -3.35 -18.38 1.39
CA GLY A 43 -3.78 -19.42 2.31
C GLY A 43 -4.46 -18.93 3.60
N ASP A 44 -5.39 -19.76 4.08
CA ASP A 44 -6.11 -19.62 5.35
C ASP A 44 -5.18 -19.79 6.58
N ALA A 45 -3.90 -20.10 6.35
CA ALA A 45 -2.88 -20.43 7.33
C ALA A 45 -2.58 -19.36 8.41
N PRO A 46 -2.63 -18.03 8.16
CA PRO A 46 -2.39 -17.04 9.21
C PRO A 46 -3.63 -16.80 10.09
N TRP A 47 -4.82 -17.26 9.68
CA TRP A 47 -6.08 -16.97 10.34
C TRP A 47 -6.40 -18.02 11.40
N ARG A 48 -5.70 -17.94 12.54
CA ARG A 48 -5.92 -18.81 13.69
C ARG A 48 -5.67 -18.04 14.98
N ALA A 49 -6.10 -18.59 16.11
CA ALA A 49 -5.72 -18.07 17.42
C ALA A 49 -4.18 -18.01 17.52
N GLY A 50 -3.65 -16.86 17.93
CA GLY A 50 -2.22 -16.56 17.96
C GLY A 50 -1.59 -16.24 16.60
N GLY A 51 -2.37 -16.24 15.51
CA GLY A 51 -1.96 -15.77 14.19
C GLY A 51 -1.66 -14.28 14.18
N SER A 52 -1.12 -13.75 13.08
CA SER A 52 -0.73 -12.35 12.99
C SER A 52 -1.30 -11.66 11.76
N VAL A 53 -1.68 -10.40 11.93
CA VAL A 53 -2.16 -9.51 10.88
C VAL A 53 -1.43 -8.18 10.93
N VAL A 54 -1.24 -7.51 9.79
CA VAL A 54 -0.55 -6.22 9.75
C VAL A 54 -1.54 -5.08 9.95
N PHE A 55 -1.21 -4.15 10.85
CA PHE A 55 -1.95 -2.92 11.11
C PHE A 55 -0.96 -1.79 11.33
N LEU A 56 -1.09 -0.71 10.56
CA LEU A 56 -0.21 0.46 10.62
C LEU A 56 1.29 0.10 10.51
N GLY A 57 1.62 -0.90 9.70
CA GLY A 57 2.98 -1.44 9.55
C GLY A 57 3.48 -2.28 10.74
N ALA A 58 2.71 -2.43 11.81
CA ALA A 58 2.99 -3.31 12.93
C ALA A 58 2.23 -4.64 12.81
N SER A 59 2.75 -5.71 13.41
CA SER A 59 2.06 -7.01 13.44
C SER A 59 1.21 -7.12 14.71
N LEU A 60 -0.09 -7.31 14.55
CA LEU A 60 -1.02 -7.61 15.63
C LEU A 60 -1.25 -9.11 15.74
N ARG A 61 -1.19 -9.64 16.96
CA ARG A 61 -1.54 -11.03 17.28
C ARG A 61 -3.06 -11.16 17.44
N LEU A 62 -3.65 -12.16 16.80
CA LEU A 62 -5.07 -12.46 16.92
C LEU A 62 -5.33 -13.27 18.20
N VAL A 63 -6.13 -12.74 19.11
CA VAL A 63 -6.53 -13.39 20.37
C VAL A 63 -8.04 -13.61 20.32
N LEU A 64 -8.50 -14.83 20.63
CA LEU A 64 -9.92 -15.13 20.70
C LEU A 64 -10.37 -14.93 22.14
N ASP A 65 -11.27 -13.99 22.36
CA ASP A 65 -11.71 -13.60 23.68
C ASP A 65 -13.23 -13.44 23.70
N THR A 66 -13.92 -14.39 24.32
CA THR A 66 -15.38 -14.35 24.47
C THR A 66 -15.87 -13.35 25.52
N ALA A 67 -14.97 -12.79 26.33
CA ALA A 67 -15.33 -11.74 27.29
C ALA A 67 -15.52 -10.39 26.58
N CYS A 68 -14.83 -10.16 25.47
CA CYS A 68 -15.03 -8.99 24.63
C CYS A 68 -16.36 -9.09 23.87
N ARG A 69 -17.12 -7.99 23.82
CA ARG A 69 -18.34 -7.90 23.01
C ARG A 69 -18.09 -7.40 21.60
N THR A 70 -17.02 -6.62 21.43
CA THR A 70 -16.59 -6.04 20.16
C THR A 70 -15.10 -6.29 19.98
N PRO A 71 -14.59 -6.35 18.74
CA PRO A 71 -13.18 -6.52 18.52
C PRO A 71 -12.41 -5.30 19.03
N GLU A 72 -11.40 -5.54 19.86
CA GLU A 72 -10.64 -4.48 20.53
C GLU A 72 -9.14 -4.75 20.39
N ARG A 73 -8.36 -3.69 20.15
CA ARG A 73 -6.91 -3.77 20.11
C ARG A 73 -6.34 -3.34 21.46
N ILE A 74 -5.57 -4.23 22.08
CA ILE A 74 -4.85 -4.00 23.33
C ILE A 74 -3.35 -4.18 23.04
N GLY A 75 -2.62 -3.07 22.93
CA GLY A 75 -1.21 -3.10 22.56
C GLY A 75 -0.98 -3.72 21.17
N GLU A 76 -0.25 -4.83 21.14
CA GLU A 76 0.06 -5.60 19.92
C GLU A 76 -0.90 -6.78 19.72
N GLU A 77 -2.00 -6.84 20.48
CA GLU A 77 -2.99 -7.93 20.41
C GLU A 77 -4.34 -7.39 19.94
N LEU A 78 -5.00 -8.15 19.06
CA LEU A 78 -6.36 -7.92 18.59
C LEU A 78 -7.26 -8.98 19.20
N HIS A 79 -8.06 -8.59 20.17
CA HIS A 79 -9.05 -9.44 20.85
C HIS A 79 -10.31 -9.49 19.98
N LEU A 80 -10.61 -10.67 19.46
CA LEU A 80 -11.81 -10.93 18.65
C LEU A 80 -12.88 -11.57 19.54
N PRO A 81 -14.15 -11.11 19.48
CA PRO A 81 -15.27 -11.62 20.27
C PRO A 81 -15.76 -12.97 19.73
N LEU A 82 -14.86 -13.95 19.71
CA LEU A 82 -15.05 -15.25 19.08
C LEU A 82 -14.73 -16.38 20.08
N PRO A 83 -15.47 -17.50 20.02
CA PRO A 83 -15.17 -18.67 20.83
C PRO A 83 -13.82 -19.27 20.44
N PRO A 84 -13.13 -19.98 21.35
CA PRO A 84 -11.87 -20.66 21.05
C PRO A 84 -12.01 -21.74 19.95
N ALA A 85 -13.24 -22.23 19.73
CA ALA A 85 -13.58 -23.16 18.65
C ALA A 85 -13.91 -22.47 17.31
N ALA A 86 -13.68 -21.15 17.18
CA ALA A 86 -13.95 -20.43 15.94
C ALA A 86 -13.10 -20.98 14.79
N THR A 87 -13.74 -21.13 13.64
CA THR A 87 -13.06 -21.58 12.42
C THR A 87 -12.11 -20.49 11.90
N PRO A 88 -11.01 -20.86 11.23
CA PRO A 88 -10.09 -19.91 10.59
C PRO A 88 -10.79 -18.85 9.72
N ARG A 89 -11.83 -19.25 8.99
CA ARG A 89 -12.68 -18.35 8.21
C ARG A 89 -13.39 -17.30 9.08
N GLN A 90 -13.96 -17.69 10.21
CA GLN A 90 -14.61 -16.73 11.13
C GLN A 90 -13.60 -15.76 11.74
N ILE A 91 -12.40 -16.25 12.08
CA ILE A 91 -11.30 -15.43 12.61
C ILE A 91 -10.89 -14.40 11.57
N ARG A 92 -10.73 -14.83 10.31
CA ARG A 92 -10.45 -13.95 9.18
C ARG A 92 -11.54 -12.90 9.01
N ASP A 93 -12.80 -13.32 8.93
CA ASP A 93 -13.92 -12.41 8.69
C ASP A 93 -14.02 -11.35 9.80
N ALA A 94 -13.83 -11.74 11.07
CA ALA A 94 -13.83 -10.82 12.20
C ALA A 94 -12.64 -9.84 12.18
N ALA A 95 -11.43 -10.34 11.91
CA ALA A 95 -10.24 -9.50 11.82
C ALA A 95 -10.29 -8.55 10.62
N GLU A 96 -10.71 -9.02 9.44
CA GLU A 96 -10.90 -8.20 8.24
C GLU A 96 -12.05 -7.19 8.43
N SER A 97 -13.10 -7.53 9.19
CA SER A 97 -14.14 -6.55 9.57
C SER A 97 -13.57 -5.44 10.43
N TRP A 98 -12.84 -5.79 11.50
CA TRP A 98 -12.22 -4.81 12.39
C TRP A 98 -11.22 -3.90 11.65
N LEU A 99 -10.38 -4.48 10.77
CA LEU A 99 -9.45 -3.69 9.95
C LEU A 99 -10.16 -2.70 9.04
N ARG A 100 -11.33 -3.06 8.48
CA ARG A 100 -12.12 -2.15 7.64
C ARG A 100 -12.71 -1.01 8.45
N ASP A 101 -13.21 -1.29 9.66
CA ASP A 101 -13.74 -0.26 10.55
C ASP A 101 -12.64 0.73 10.96
N GLU A 102 -11.47 0.23 11.34
CA GLU A 102 -10.31 1.07 11.69
C GLU A 102 -9.72 1.80 10.49
N ALA A 103 -9.73 1.21 9.29
CA ALA A 103 -9.36 1.89 8.05
C ALA A 103 -10.27 3.09 7.80
N SER A 104 -11.59 2.89 7.87
CA SER A 104 -12.58 3.96 7.68
C SER A 104 -12.37 5.11 8.67
N ARG A 105 -12.21 4.79 9.96
CA ARG A 105 -11.96 5.77 11.03
C ARG A 105 -10.65 6.52 10.81
N SER A 106 -9.56 5.80 10.57
CA SER A 106 -8.21 6.39 10.42
C SER A 106 -8.13 7.29 9.21
N PHE A 107 -8.64 6.85 8.06
CA PHE A 107 -8.60 7.66 6.84
C PHE A 107 -9.47 8.91 6.98
N THR A 108 -10.65 8.78 7.59
CA THR A 108 -11.55 9.92 7.83
C THR A 108 -10.91 10.94 8.75
N ALA A 109 -10.25 10.50 9.82
CA ALA A 109 -9.52 11.39 10.72
C ALA A 109 -8.40 12.14 10.00
N ILE A 110 -7.55 11.42 9.25
CA ILE A 110 -6.41 12.01 8.51
C ILE A 110 -6.91 13.02 7.46
N VAL A 111 -7.91 12.65 6.67
CA VAL A 111 -8.48 13.52 5.64
C VAL A 111 -9.14 14.74 6.27
N THR A 112 -9.92 14.55 7.34
CA THR A 112 -10.57 15.67 8.03
C THR A 112 -9.56 16.64 8.61
N GLN A 113 -8.51 16.14 9.25
CA GLN A 113 -7.42 16.96 9.78
C GLN A 113 -6.71 17.73 8.65
N LYS A 114 -6.34 17.06 7.55
CA LYS A 114 -5.65 17.71 6.43
C LYS A 114 -6.54 18.73 5.71
N SER A 115 -7.82 18.43 5.53
CA SER A 115 -8.80 19.37 4.96
C SER A 115 -9.01 20.59 5.85
N ALA A 116 -9.10 20.39 7.17
CA ALA A 116 -9.21 21.48 8.15
C ALA A 116 -7.98 22.41 8.10
N LEU A 117 -6.77 21.84 8.04
CA LEU A 117 -5.53 22.62 7.90
C LEU A 117 -5.48 23.40 6.58
N ALA A 118 -6.12 22.90 5.53
CA ALA A 118 -6.25 23.58 4.25
C ALA A 118 -7.43 24.56 4.19
N GLY A 119 -8.24 24.68 5.25
CA GLY A 119 -9.44 25.52 5.29
C GLY A 119 -10.58 25.04 4.37
N ARG A 120 -10.70 23.73 4.14
CA ARG A 120 -11.62 23.13 3.16
C ARG A 120 -12.63 22.18 3.81
N ARG A 121 -13.68 21.84 3.06
CA ARG A 121 -14.58 20.74 3.43
C ARG A 121 -13.86 19.40 3.29
N SER A 122 -14.10 18.50 4.24
CA SER A 122 -13.60 17.12 4.18
C SER A 122 -14.36 16.37 3.08
N PRO A 123 -13.68 15.77 2.09
CA PRO A 123 -14.35 14.91 1.13
C PRO A 123 -14.84 13.63 1.82
N ASP A 124 -15.93 13.06 1.30
CA ASP A 124 -16.43 11.75 1.75
C ASP A 124 -15.42 10.65 1.42
N ILE A 125 -15.27 9.68 2.31
CA ILE A 125 -14.40 8.52 2.09
C ILE A 125 -15.26 7.28 1.87
N ALA A 126 -14.93 6.53 0.82
CA ALA A 126 -15.50 5.22 0.56
C ALA A 126 -14.39 4.16 0.53
N LEU A 127 -14.61 3.04 1.21
CA LEU A 127 -13.68 1.91 1.14
C LEU A 127 -13.96 1.07 -0.11
N VAL A 128 -12.89 0.73 -0.84
CA VAL A 128 -12.96 -0.16 -2.01
C VAL A 128 -12.25 -1.48 -1.77
N PHE A 129 -12.80 -2.54 -2.36
CA PHE A 129 -12.37 -3.94 -2.21
C PHE A 129 -11.70 -4.47 -3.50
N GLY A 130 -11.29 -3.56 -4.39
CA GLY A 130 -10.79 -3.85 -5.72
C GLY A 130 -9.34 -4.32 -5.74
N LYS A 131 -8.64 -4.03 -6.85
CA LYS A 131 -7.24 -4.42 -7.02
C LYS A 131 -6.33 -3.58 -6.12
N ARG A 132 -5.33 -4.22 -5.49
CA ARG A 132 -4.25 -3.57 -4.71
C ARG A 132 -3.35 -2.64 -5.52
N SER A 133 -3.54 -2.53 -6.83
CA SER A 133 -2.79 -1.58 -7.67
C SER A 133 -3.29 -0.14 -7.52
N ASP A 134 -4.48 0.04 -6.93
CA ASP A 134 -5.11 1.33 -6.78
C ASP A 134 -5.50 1.59 -5.32
N TRP A 135 -4.65 2.33 -4.62
CA TRP A 135 -4.76 2.56 -3.19
C TRP A 135 -5.72 3.69 -2.86
N VAL A 136 -5.72 4.73 -3.67
CA VAL A 136 -6.62 5.87 -3.54
C VAL A 136 -7.00 6.35 -4.93
N GLN A 137 -8.30 6.36 -5.18
CA GLN A 137 -8.94 6.87 -6.37
C GLN A 137 -9.79 8.09 -5.99
N ARG A 138 -9.79 9.09 -6.85
CA ARG A 138 -10.71 10.22 -6.73
C ARG A 138 -11.96 9.94 -7.54
N ASP A 139 -13.12 10.18 -6.94
CA ASP A 139 -14.43 10.03 -7.58
C ASP A 139 -15.27 11.27 -7.30
N GLY A 140 -15.16 12.28 -8.17
CA GLY A 140 -15.78 13.59 -7.96
C GLY A 140 -15.26 14.24 -6.67
N ASP A 141 -16.17 14.40 -5.69
CA ASP A 141 -15.92 14.95 -4.36
C ASP A 141 -15.57 13.86 -3.32
N LYS A 142 -15.51 12.59 -3.72
CA LYS A 142 -15.24 11.46 -2.83
C LYS A 142 -13.83 10.89 -3.06
N LEU A 143 -13.26 10.35 -1.99
CA LEU A 143 -12.02 9.58 -2.01
C LEU A 143 -12.33 8.09 -1.81
N ARG A 144 -12.07 7.30 -2.85
CA ARG A 144 -12.17 5.84 -2.82
C ARG A 144 -10.84 5.27 -2.37
N CYS A 145 -10.75 4.80 -1.13
CA CYS A 145 -9.52 4.28 -0.56
C CYS A 145 -9.58 2.76 -0.43
N HIS A 146 -8.54 2.06 -0.86
CA HIS A 146 -8.47 0.62 -0.67
C HIS A 146 -8.25 0.29 0.81
N TRP A 147 -9.08 -0.58 1.38
CA TRP A 147 -9.07 -0.81 2.84
C TRP A 147 -7.74 -1.36 3.37
N ARG A 148 -7.02 -2.18 2.58
CA ARG A 148 -5.67 -2.68 2.93
C ARG A 148 -4.61 -1.58 3.07
N LEU A 149 -4.93 -0.32 2.73
CA LEU A 149 -4.01 0.81 2.99
C LEU A 149 -3.72 0.93 4.49
N ILE A 150 -4.62 0.48 5.37
CA ILE A 150 -4.43 0.49 6.83
C ILE A 150 -3.28 -0.41 7.29
N GLU A 151 -2.83 -1.34 6.45
CA GLU A 151 -1.69 -2.21 6.75
C GLU A 151 -0.36 -1.50 6.53
N GLN A 152 -0.36 -0.38 5.80
CA GLN A 152 0.84 0.42 5.54
C GLN A 152 1.23 1.26 6.76
N LEU A 153 2.46 1.75 6.81
CA LEU A 153 2.89 2.63 7.89
C LEU A 153 2.04 3.91 7.92
N PRO A 154 1.76 4.49 9.11
CA PRO A 154 0.99 5.72 9.23
C PRO A 154 1.51 6.85 8.32
N THR A 155 2.83 7.01 8.23
CA THR A 155 3.45 8.01 7.36
C THR A 155 3.14 7.78 5.87
N VAL A 156 3.08 6.52 5.42
CA VAL A 156 2.72 6.19 4.03
C VAL A 156 1.26 6.51 3.77
N ILE A 157 0.38 6.14 4.71
CA ILE A 157 -1.05 6.42 4.63
C ILE A 157 -1.28 7.94 4.52
N GLU A 158 -0.65 8.72 5.40
CA GLU A 158 -0.76 10.19 5.39
C GLU A 158 -0.22 10.82 4.09
N GLN A 159 0.89 10.31 3.56
CA GLN A 159 1.47 10.80 2.31
C GLN A 159 0.57 10.50 1.11
N VAL A 160 0.04 9.28 1.01
CA VAL A 160 -0.84 8.86 -0.08
C VAL A 160 -2.16 9.66 -0.05
N LEU A 161 -2.79 9.76 1.12
CA LEU A 161 -4.02 10.56 1.29
C LEU A 161 -3.76 12.05 1.06
N GLY A 162 -2.64 12.58 1.56
CA GLY A 162 -2.24 13.97 1.35
C GLY A 162 -2.03 14.31 -0.12
N ARG A 163 -1.39 13.41 -0.89
CA ARG A 163 -1.22 13.59 -2.34
C ARG A 163 -2.55 13.53 -3.08
N ALA A 164 -3.44 12.60 -2.71
CA ALA A 164 -4.76 12.51 -3.29
C ALA A 164 -5.57 13.81 -3.04
N LEU A 165 -5.54 14.34 -1.81
CA LEU A 165 -6.18 15.61 -1.47
C LEU A 165 -5.56 16.80 -2.21
N ALA A 166 -4.23 16.86 -2.34
CA ALA A 166 -3.55 17.90 -3.10
C ALA A 166 -3.96 17.86 -4.59
N ALA A 167 -4.12 16.67 -5.16
CA ALA A 167 -4.60 16.50 -6.54
C ALA A 167 -6.08 16.86 -6.73
N MET A 168 -6.88 16.92 -5.65
CA MET A 168 -8.25 17.46 -5.69
C MET A 168 -8.27 18.99 -5.69
N GLN A 169 -7.13 19.64 -5.41
CA GLN A 169 -7.05 21.08 -5.52
C GLN A 169 -7.10 21.43 -7.01
N PRO A 170 -7.97 22.37 -7.46
CA PRO A 170 -7.64 23.09 -8.68
C PRO A 170 -6.24 23.64 -8.46
N ALA A 171 -5.35 23.48 -9.46
CA ALA A 171 -3.99 23.99 -9.39
C ALA A 171 -4.04 25.39 -8.76
N PRO A 172 -3.15 25.72 -7.80
CA PRO A 172 -3.12 27.08 -7.29
C PRO A 172 -3.06 27.98 -8.52
N VAL A 173 -4.11 28.77 -8.71
CA VAL A 173 -4.01 29.90 -9.63
C VAL A 173 -2.81 30.63 -9.08
N CYS A 174 -1.73 30.61 -9.85
CA CYS A 174 -0.58 31.43 -9.54
C CYS A 174 -1.16 32.84 -9.60
N ASP A 175 -1.54 33.37 -8.43
CA ASP A 175 -1.85 34.77 -8.29
C ASP A 175 -0.59 35.45 -8.80
N ASP A 176 -0.76 36.16 -9.91
CA ASP A 176 0.29 36.64 -10.80
C ASP A 176 1.14 37.66 -10.04
N LEU A 177 2.07 37.16 -9.21
CA LEU A 177 3.02 37.94 -8.41
C LEU A 177 4.06 38.66 -9.29
N PHE A 178 3.94 38.55 -10.62
CA PHE A 178 4.74 39.27 -11.61
C PHE A 178 3.93 40.22 -12.51
N ALA A 179 2.66 40.50 -12.22
CA ALA A 179 1.98 41.66 -12.78
C ALA A 179 2.42 42.95 -12.05
N VAL A 180 3.72 43.27 -12.12
CA VAL A 180 4.27 44.57 -11.74
C VAL A 180 4.80 45.26 -12.99
N ALA A 181 4.12 46.38 -13.26
CA ALA A 181 4.52 47.59 -13.98
C ALA A 181 4.85 47.52 -15.48
#